data_AF-A0A2P8D1P7-F1
#
_entry.id   AF-A0A2P8D1P7-F1
#
_cell.length_a   1.000
_cell.length_b   1.000
_cell.length_c   1.000
_cell.angle_alpha   90.00
_cell.angle_beta   90.00
_cell.angle_gamma   90.00
#
_symmetry.space_group_name_H-M   'P 1'
#
loop_
_entity.id
_entity.type
_entity.pdbx_description
1 polymer ?
#
loop_
_entity_poly.entity_id
_entity_poly.type
_entity_poly.pdbx_seq_one_letter_code
_entity_poly.pdbx_strand_id
1 'polypeptide(L)'
;MKKLLCCLLFLPLLPAYGQETDTIPFLDLTPPASPAFNLLDVSPTTVERPATVRAFALSVANAIGNGANGFPKNFALQVAPYWLFAHPNMNIYKYNGLVMDKNAASADRLQFKQNIFYGLRNTSLSVASVNKDSAQSNTAAVNFMAVSVKANVINIRRRRVMEAMANSIQGINRSLAGNLTVVVPGCLDQFEPTSQAYRDCIAASVLSVDSVTINSRRATYDSLLAVRPLFSVDIALATSMGFANNNFNDNHLYRTGGWITACFSKPLDKNSEQSLSALYKAKHYLNLYGLFRVLSEENTTDFKSFTTQTNIDFGGRLEFELNSVAISFETVYRAVANDKSSSTVRNVAIVQYKLSDNLFLTGTFGKNFGDQNNLVSFLGLNWGFGKTALFKQVSYK
;
A
#
# COMPACT_ATOMS: atom_id res chain seq x y z
N MET A 1 34.48 -39.25 -32.37
CA MET A 1 33.42 -39.77 -31.47
C MET A 1 33.80 -39.33 -30.05
N LYS A 2 33.09 -38.52 -29.27
CA LYS A 2 31.72 -37.99 -29.27
C LYS A 2 31.78 -36.48 -28.96
N LYS A 3 31.27 -35.66 -29.88
CA LYS A 3 30.77 -34.31 -29.62
C LYS A 3 29.26 -34.46 -29.42
N LEU A 4 28.69 -33.96 -28.32
CA LEU A 4 27.26 -33.75 -28.03
C LEU A 4 27.27 -33.26 -26.56
N LEU A 5 26.62 -32.20 -26.07
CA LEU A 5 25.45 -31.47 -26.49
C LEU A 5 25.45 -30.21 -25.59
N CYS A 6 25.80 -29.03 -26.11
CA CYS A 6 25.74 -27.77 -25.34
C CYS A 6 25.24 -26.66 -26.27
N CYS A 7 24.00 -26.80 -26.74
CA CYS A 7 23.28 -25.81 -27.52
C CYS A 7 21.82 -26.27 -27.63
N LEU A 8 20.94 -25.81 -26.74
CA LEU A 8 19.50 -25.66 -26.98
C LEU A 8 18.82 -25.13 -25.71
N LEU A 9 18.82 -23.81 -25.57
CA LEU A 9 17.76 -23.04 -24.89
C LEU A 9 17.93 -21.55 -25.26
N PHE A 10 17.97 -21.28 -26.56
CA PHE A 10 17.64 -19.96 -27.11
C PHE A 10 16.19 -20.06 -27.60
N LEU A 11 15.25 -19.76 -26.70
CA LEU A 11 13.86 -19.54 -27.08
C LEU A 11 13.80 -18.16 -27.76
N PRO A 12 13.34 -18.05 -29.03
CA PRO A 12 13.17 -16.75 -29.64
C PRO A 12 12.00 -16.05 -28.97
N LEU A 13 12.28 -15.02 -28.18
CA LEU A 13 11.30 -14.05 -27.69
C LEU A 13 10.72 -13.31 -28.90
N LEU A 14 9.54 -13.73 -29.33
CA LEU A 14 8.71 -12.95 -30.25
C LEU A 14 8.39 -11.60 -29.60
N PRO A 15 8.57 -10.45 -30.27
CA PRO A 15 8.03 -9.19 -29.80
C PRO A 15 6.51 -9.23 -29.98
N ALA A 16 5.80 -9.59 -28.92
CA ALA A 16 4.37 -9.34 -28.84
C ALA A 16 4.17 -7.82 -28.70
N TYR A 17 3.70 -7.17 -29.76
CA TYR A 17 3.20 -5.80 -29.71
C TYR A 17 1.91 -5.80 -28.87
N GLY A 18 2.03 -5.57 -27.57
CA GLY A 18 0.92 -5.25 -26.70
C GLY A 18 0.53 -3.78 -26.88
N GLN A 19 -0.72 -3.54 -27.26
CA GLN A 19 -1.34 -2.21 -27.25
C GLN A 19 -1.31 -1.64 -25.83
N GLU A 20 -1.12 -0.33 -25.68
CA GLU A 20 -1.08 0.33 -24.37
C GLU A 20 -2.38 0.07 -23.58
N THR A 21 -2.27 -0.74 -22.54
CA THR A 21 -3.25 -0.87 -21.46
C THR A 21 -2.51 -0.71 -20.14
N ASP A 22 -3.12 0.05 -19.21
CA ASP A 22 -2.60 0.39 -17.88
C ASP A 22 -1.82 -0.77 -17.25
N THR A 23 -0.49 -0.66 -17.28
CA THR A 23 0.40 -1.71 -16.79
C THR A 23 0.37 -1.70 -15.27
N ILE A 24 -0.03 -2.83 -14.66
CA ILE A 24 0.10 -3.02 -13.20
C ILE A 24 1.59 -2.94 -12.84
N PRO A 25 2.01 -2.00 -11.96
CA PRO A 25 3.39 -1.90 -11.51
C PRO A 25 3.75 -3.11 -10.62
N PHE A 26 5.04 -3.50 -10.59
CA PHE A 26 5.52 -4.65 -9.79
C PHE A 26 5.12 -4.60 -8.30
N LEU A 27 4.91 -3.39 -7.77
CA LEU A 27 4.57 -3.15 -6.38
C LEU A 27 3.15 -3.65 -6.00
N ASP A 28 2.22 -3.73 -6.96
CA ASP A 28 0.80 -4.02 -6.69
C ASP A 28 0.48 -5.52 -6.48
N LEU A 29 1.47 -6.40 -6.65
CA LEU A 29 1.28 -7.85 -6.55
C LEU A 29 1.83 -8.46 -5.26
N THR A 30 2.42 -7.66 -4.38
CA THR A 30 2.79 -8.14 -3.05
C THR A 30 1.63 -7.81 -2.10
N PRO A 31 0.96 -8.80 -1.48
CA PRO A 31 -0.12 -8.50 -0.55
C PRO A 31 0.41 -7.58 0.57
N PRO A 32 -0.28 -6.47 0.91
CA PRO A 32 0.16 -5.62 2.01
C PRO A 32 0.01 -6.41 3.31
N ALA A 33 1.12 -6.94 3.84
CA ALA A 33 1.10 -7.56 5.15
C ALA A 33 0.94 -6.45 6.20
N SER A 34 -0.22 -6.43 6.87
CA SER A 34 -0.42 -5.54 8.02
C SER A 34 0.55 -5.92 9.15
N PRO A 35 1.04 -4.96 9.93
CA PRO A 35 1.83 -5.22 11.12
C PRO A 35 1.27 -6.28 12.08
N ALA A 36 -0.04 -6.29 12.31
CA ALA A 36 -0.68 -7.32 13.13
C ALA A 36 -0.49 -8.73 12.52
N PHE A 37 -0.52 -8.86 11.20
CA PHE A 37 -0.35 -10.15 10.50
C PHE A 37 1.11 -10.61 10.55
N ASN A 38 2.05 -9.66 10.43
CA ASN A 38 3.47 -9.94 10.63
C ASN A 38 3.77 -10.41 12.06
N LEU A 39 3.12 -9.84 13.09
CA LEU A 39 3.31 -10.30 14.47
C LEU A 39 2.80 -11.71 14.70
N LEU A 40 1.71 -12.11 14.04
CA LEU A 40 1.17 -13.45 14.19
C LEU A 40 1.88 -14.50 13.32
N ASP A 41 2.81 -14.10 12.46
CA ASP A 41 3.39 -14.92 11.38
C ASP A 41 2.32 -15.51 10.45
N VAL A 42 1.30 -14.72 10.13
CA VAL A 42 0.12 -15.20 9.39
C VAL A 42 0.03 -14.50 8.06
N SER A 43 -0.07 -15.30 6.98
CA SER A 43 -0.65 -14.84 5.73
C SER A 43 -2.16 -15.05 5.82
N PRO A 44 -2.96 -14.00 6.01
CA PRO A 44 -4.40 -14.14 6.22
C PRO A 44 -5.06 -14.79 5.00
N THR A 45 -5.98 -15.72 5.21
CA THR A 45 -6.81 -16.31 4.15
C THR A 45 -7.79 -15.27 3.57
N THR A 46 -8.31 -14.40 4.43
CA THR A 46 -9.16 -13.25 4.05
C THR A 46 -8.82 -12.05 4.94
N VAL A 47 -8.62 -10.88 4.35
CA VAL A 47 -8.47 -9.61 5.09
C VAL A 47 -9.67 -8.73 4.79
N GLU A 48 -10.48 -8.48 5.80
CA GLU A 48 -11.58 -7.53 5.68
C GLU A 48 -11.05 -6.09 5.73
N ARG A 49 -11.44 -5.28 4.74
CA ARG A 49 -11.09 -3.85 4.64
C ARG A 49 -12.34 -3.00 4.46
N PRO A 50 -13.19 -2.89 5.50
CA PRO A 50 -14.46 -2.19 5.37
C PRO A 50 -14.23 -0.70 5.13
N ALA A 51 -14.86 -0.17 4.08
CA ALA A 51 -14.81 1.25 3.73
C ALA A 51 -15.91 2.08 4.43
N THR A 52 -16.86 1.44 5.13
CA THR A 52 -17.98 2.11 5.79
C THR A 52 -18.18 1.59 7.21
N VAL A 53 -18.78 2.42 8.07
CA VAL A 53 -19.12 2.04 9.46
C VAL A 53 -20.02 0.80 9.51
N ARG A 54 -20.97 0.67 8.58
CA ARG A 54 -21.85 -0.50 8.50
C ARG A 54 -21.10 -1.77 8.11
N ALA A 55 -20.21 -1.69 7.10
CA ALA A 55 -19.38 -2.82 6.70
C ALA A 55 -18.43 -3.24 7.82
N PHE A 56 -17.89 -2.26 8.56
CA PHE A 56 -17.07 -2.51 9.73
C PHE A 56 -17.84 -3.25 10.83
N ALA A 57 -19.01 -2.74 11.22
CA ALA A 57 -19.86 -3.37 12.23
C ALA A 57 -20.24 -4.80 11.84
N LEU A 58 -20.58 -5.04 10.57
CA LEU A 58 -20.88 -6.37 10.04
C LEU A 58 -19.65 -7.29 10.09
N SER A 59 -18.47 -6.79 9.73
CA SER A 59 -17.22 -7.56 9.77
C SER A 59 -16.90 -8.02 11.19
N VAL A 60 -17.05 -7.13 12.17
CA VAL A 60 -16.84 -7.44 13.60
C VAL A 60 -17.90 -8.42 14.11
N ALA A 61 -19.18 -8.20 13.80
CA ALA A 61 -20.26 -9.10 14.21
C ALA A 61 -20.06 -10.52 13.66
N ASN A 62 -19.68 -10.65 12.39
CA ASN A 62 -19.37 -11.95 11.77
C ASN A 62 -18.14 -12.61 12.40
N ALA A 63 -17.11 -11.84 12.74
CA ALA A 63 -15.91 -12.37 13.39
C ALA A 63 -16.20 -12.98 14.76
N ILE A 64 -17.03 -12.29 15.57
CA ILE A 64 -17.40 -12.74 16.92
C ILE A 64 -18.44 -13.87 16.85
N GLY A 65 -19.45 -13.74 15.99
CA GLY A 65 -20.54 -14.71 15.87
C GLY A 65 -20.11 -16.09 15.35
N ASN A 66 -19.04 -16.15 14.55
CA ASN A 66 -18.45 -17.40 14.07
C ASN A 66 -17.34 -17.94 15.00
N GLY A 67 -17.11 -17.29 16.14
CA GLY A 67 -16.09 -17.64 17.13
C GLY A 67 -16.54 -18.71 18.13
N ALA A 68 -15.59 -19.45 18.72
CA ALA A 68 -15.89 -20.31 19.87
C ALA A 68 -15.77 -19.51 21.17
N ASN A 69 -16.77 -19.57 22.05
CA ASN A 69 -16.79 -18.84 23.34
C ASN A 69 -16.54 -17.32 23.21
N GLY A 70 -16.97 -16.70 22.10
CA GLY A 70 -16.75 -15.27 21.83
C GLY A 70 -15.37 -14.91 21.31
N PHE A 71 -14.45 -15.86 21.15
CA PHE A 71 -13.16 -15.64 20.50
C PHE A 71 -13.28 -15.77 18.98
N PRO A 72 -12.92 -14.72 18.21
CA PRO A 72 -12.82 -14.86 16.77
C PRO A 72 -11.79 -15.95 16.43
N LYS A 73 -12.04 -16.71 15.35
CA LYS A 73 -11.09 -17.70 14.83
C LYS A 73 -10.59 -17.25 13.47
N ASN A 74 -9.27 -17.17 13.31
CA ASN A 74 -8.61 -16.94 12.02
C ASN A 74 -9.20 -15.75 11.26
N PHE A 75 -9.28 -14.62 11.95
CA PHE A 75 -9.89 -13.39 11.47
C PHE A 75 -8.84 -12.30 11.32
N ALA A 76 -9.00 -11.45 10.30
CA ALA A 76 -8.11 -10.32 10.03
C ALA A 76 -8.92 -9.13 9.53
N LEU A 77 -8.72 -7.97 10.16
CA LEU A 77 -9.42 -6.72 9.87
C LEU A 77 -8.43 -5.58 9.82
N GLN A 78 -8.59 -4.70 8.83
CA GLN A 78 -7.84 -3.46 8.74
C GLN A 78 -8.76 -2.29 8.36
N VAL A 79 -8.65 -1.18 9.07
CA VAL A 79 -9.44 0.03 8.83
C VAL A 79 -8.56 1.27 8.82
N ALA A 80 -8.96 2.30 8.08
CA ALA A 80 -8.37 3.64 8.14
C ALA A 80 -9.40 4.59 8.78
N PRO A 81 -9.37 4.80 10.11
CA PRO A 81 -10.48 5.43 10.84
C PRO A 81 -10.83 6.82 10.35
N TYR A 82 -9.85 7.57 9.87
CA TYR A 82 -10.06 8.91 9.30
C TYR A 82 -11.16 8.88 8.23
N TRP A 83 -11.16 7.90 7.33
CA TRP A 83 -12.12 7.85 6.22
C TRP A 83 -13.50 7.29 6.59
N LEU A 84 -13.70 6.82 7.83
CA LEU A 84 -15.01 6.37 8.31
C LEU A 84 -15.96 7.52 8.69
N PHE A 85 -15.42 8.73 8.83
CA PHE A 85 -16.17 9.93 9.23
C PHE A 85 -16.12 11.01 8.16
N ALA A 86 -17.17 11.83 8.10
CA ALA A 86 -17.18 12.99 7.23
C ALA A 86 -16.18 14.04 7.72
N HIS A 87 -15.42 14.63 6.79
CA HIS A 87 -14.49 15.72 7.07
C HIS A 87 -14.92 16.94 6.25
N PRO A 88 -15.81 17.82 6.77
CA PRO A 88 -16.35 18.95 5.99
C PRO A 88 -15.28 19.88 5.45
N ASN A 89 -14.15 19.98 6.15
CA ASN A 89 -13.02 20.82 5.77
C ASN A 89 -12.05 20.12 4.81
N MET A 90 -12.33 18.89 4.37
CA MET A 90 -11.53 18.17 3.37
C MET A 90 -11.81 18.72 1.98
N ASN A 91 -10.75 18.85 1.18
CA ASN A 91 -10.86 19.14 -0.23
C ASN A 91 -9.75 18.43 -1.00
N ILE A 92 -9.84 18.45 -2.33
CA ILE A 92 -8.89 17.77 -3.22
C ILE A 92 -7.43 18.24 -3.02
N TYR A 93 -7.21 19.49 -2.62
CA TYR A 93 -5.86 19.99 -2.31
C TYR A 93 -5.30 19.33 -1.05
N LYS A 94 -6.06 19.39 0.06
CA LYS A 94 -5.68 18.77 1.34
C LYS A 94 -5.49 17.25 1.22
N TYR A 95 -6.33 16.58 0.42
CA TYR A 95 -6.21 15.16 0.10
C TYR A 95 -4.84 14.84 -0.49
N ASN A 96 -4.35 15.68 -1.40
CA ASN A 96 -3.04 15.54 -2.06
C ASN A 96 -1.87 16.16 -1.30
N GLY A 97 -2.08 16.59 -0.05
CA GLY A 97 -1.04 17.25 0.74
C GLY A 97 -0.65 18.64 0.22
N LEU A 98 -1.53 19.32 -0.53
CA LEU A 98 -1.33 20.69 -1.01
C LEU A 98 -1.96 21.68 -0.03
N VAL A 99 -1.16 22.65 0.43
CA VAL A 99 -1.59 23.75 1.31
C VAL A 99 -1.30 25.07 0.61
N MET A 100 -2.27 25.98 0.60
CA MET A 100 -2.13 27.31 0.02
C MET A 100 -1.02 28.09 0.73
N ASP A 101 -0.09 28.65 -0.03
CA ASP A 101 0.92 29.55 0.49
C ASP A 101 0.38 30.98 0.53
N LYS A 102 -0.03 31.42 1.73
CA LYS A 102 -0.56 32.77 1.96
C LYS A 102 0.50 33.87 1.79
N ASN A 103 1.79 33.50 1.77
CA ASN A 103 2.91 34.44 1.69
C ASN A 103 3.45 34.60 0.26
N ALA A 104 2.86 33.92 -0.72
CA ALA A 104 3.29 34.04 -2.11
C ALA A 104 2.81 35.37 -2.70
N ALA A 105 3.75 36.30 -2.90
CA ALA A 105 3.53 37.68 -3.35
C ALA A 105 3.10 37.84 -4.82
N SER A 106 2.46 36.83 -5.43
CA SER A 106 2.05 36.89 -6.84
C SER A 106 0.58 36.52 -7.00
N ALA A 107 -0.24 37.52 -7.34
CA ALA A 107 -1.67 37.39 -7.58
C ALA A 107 -2.03 36.42 -8.73
N ASP A 108 -1.07 36.09 -9.60
CA ASP A 108 -1.31 35.28 -10.81
C ASP A 108 -1.01 33.78 -10.70
N ARG A 109 -0.36 33.32 -9.62
CA ARG A 109 -0.07 31.89 -9.41
C ARG A 109 -0.26 31.55 -7.94
N LEU A 110 -1.37 30.89 -7.61
CA LEU A 110 -1.53 30.27 -6.29
C LEU A 110 -0.35 29.31 -6.07
N GLN A 111 0.54 29.66 -5.16
CA GLN A 111 1.65 28.79 -4.79
C GLN A 111 1.17 27.84 -3.70
N PHE A 112 1.49 26.57 -3.85
CA PHE A 112 1.19 25.55 -2.85
C PHE A 112 2.46 25.10 -2.18
N LYS A 113 2.39 24.95 -0.86
CA LYS A 113 3.37 24.24 -0.06
C LYS A 113 2.92 22.80 0.13
N GLN A 114 3.88 21.89 0.15
CA GLN A 114 3.63 20.50 0.47
C GLN A 114 3.49 20.33 1.99
N ASN A 115 2.37 19.77 2.42
CA ASN A 115 2.24 19.20 3.75
C ASN A 115 2.82 17.78 3.73
N ILE A 116 4.04 17.58 4.20
CA ILE A 116 4.70 16.27 4.17
C ILE A 116 4.00 15.21 5.04
N PHE A 117 3.15 15.62 5.99
CA PHE A 117 2.42 14.73 6.91
C PHE A 117 1.02 14.36 6.40
N TYR A 118 0.70 14.61 5.12
CA TYR A 118 -0.63 14.32 4.58
C TYR A 118 -1.01 12.83 4.67
N GLY A 119 -0.02 11.93 4.71
CA GLY A 119 -0.18 10.48 4.82
C GLY A 119 -0.79 10.01 6.14
N LEU A 120 -0.73 10.82 7.22
CA LEU A 120 -1.30 10.47 8.52
C LEU A 120 -2.81 10.21 8.48
N ARG A 121 -3.50 10.75 7.47
CA ARG A 121 -4.93 10.49 7.24
C ARG A 121 -5.21 9.05 6.79
N ASN A 122 -4.21 8.39 6.23
CA ASN A 122 -4.27 6.99 5.83
C ASN A 122 -3.72 6.06 6.92
N THR A 123 -3.60 6.55 8.16
CA THR A 123 -3.23 5.70 9.31
C THR A 123 -4.22 4.57 9.43
N SER A 124 -3.71 3.35 9.39
CA SER A 124 -4.49 2.13 9.49
C SER A 124 -4.38 1.54 10.90
N LEU A 125 -5.52 1.08 11.42
CA LEU A 125 -5.60 0.19 12.56
C LEU A 125 -5.87 -1.21 12.04
N SER A 126 -5.27 -2.23 12.64
CA SER A 126 -5.56 -3.61 12.27
C SER A 126 -5.69 -4.49 13.50
N VAL A 127 -6.59 -5.45 13.41
CA VAL A 127 -6.81 -6.50 14.39
C VAL A 127 -6.72 -7.84 13.67
N ALA A 128 -6.08 -8.82 14.31
CA ALA A 128 -5.98 -10.16 13.80
C ALA A 128 -6.16 -11.17 14.92
N SER A 129 -6.69 -12.35 14.62
CA SER A 129 -6.75 -13.47 15.54
C SER A 129 -6.41 -14.75 14.80
N VAL A 130 -5.56 -15.58 15.40
CA VAL A 130 -5.21 -16.90 14.89
C VAL A 130 -5.21 -17.92 16.01
N ASN A 131 -5.89 -19.03 15.76
CA ASN A 131 -5.90 -20.17 16.65
C ASN A 131 -4.81 -21.15 16.21
N LYS A 132 -3.85 -21.45 17.10
CA LYS A 132 -2.86 -22.50 16.89
C LYS A 132 -3.27 -23.71 17.72
N ASP A 133 -3.69 -24.77 17.04
CA ASP A 133 -4.01 -26.04 17.69
C ASP A 133 -2.73 -26.70 18.23
N SER A 134 -2.89 -27.35 19.38
CA SER A 134 -1.91 -27.94 20.31
C SER A 134 -1.06 -29.10 19.73
N ALA A 135 -0.89 -29.20 18.41
CA ALA A 135 -0.35 -30.41 17.79
C ALA A 135 1.19 -30.51 17.71
N GLN A 136 1.98 -29.47 18.05
CA GLN A 136 3.44 -29.55 17.91
C GLN A 136 4.33 -28.94 19.01
N SER A 137 3.82 -28.26 20.05
CA SER A 137 4.69 -27.86 21.18
C SER A 137 4.00 -27.44 22.47
N ASN A 138 2.76 -26.95 22.41
CA ASN A 138 2.02 -26.46 23.59
C ASN A 138 0.92 -27.46 23.93
N THR A 139 0.73 -27.77 25.21
CA THR A 139 -0.31 -28.71 25.71
C THR A 139 -1.72 -28.14 25.75
N ALA A 140 -1.90 -26.86 25.40
CA ALA A 140 -3.17 -26.16 25.37
C ALA A 140 -3.40 -25.54 23.98
N ALA A 141 -4.67 -25.48 23.54
CA ALA A 141 -5.04 -24.69 22.37
C ALA A 141 -4.89 -23.20 22.70
N VAL A 142 -4.12 -22.45 21.91
CA VAL A 142 -3.87 -21.03 22.16
C VAL A 142 -4.43 -20.20 21.02
N ASN A 143 -5.27 -19.22 21.35
CA ASN A 143 -5.68 -18.17 20.42
C ASN A 143 -4.78 -16.96 20.62
N PHE A 144 -4.16 -16.49 19.55
CA PHE A 144 -3.39 -15.26 19.54
C PHE A 144 -4.22 -14.15 18.94
N MET A 145 -4.37 -13.04 19.64
CA MET A 145 -4.95 -11.81 19.10
C MET A 145 -3.88 -10.74 18.99
N ALA A 146 -3.82 -10.05 17.86
CA ALA A 146 -2.91 -8.94 17.64
C ALA A 146 -3.67 -7.67 17.28
N VAL A 147 -3.17 -6.55 17.75
CA VAL A 147 -3.60 -5.21 17.36
C VAL A 147 -2.41 -4.42 16.87
N SER A 148 -2.63 -3.54 15.91
CA SER A 148 -1.57 -2.71 15.37
C SER A 148 -2.06 -1.38 14.83
N VAL A 149 -1.14 -0.43 14.77
CA VAL A 149 -1.28 0.84 14.07
C VAL A 149 -0.14 0.97 13.06
N LYS A 150 -0.45 1.42 11.85
CA LYS A 150 0.53 1.77 10.81
C LYS A 150 0.19 3.12 10.24
N ALA A 151 1.16 4.02 10.21
CA ALA A 151 1.02 5.35 9.64
C ALA A 151 2.12 5.61 8.62
N ASN A 152 1.74 6.19 7.49
CA ASN A 152 2.69 6.81 6.59
C ASN A 152 2.87 8.27 7.04
N VAL A 153 3.97 8.55 7.72
CA VAL A 153 4.15 9.77 8.50
C VAL A 153 4.74 10.88 7.65
N ILE A 154 5.73 10.57 6.81
CA ILE A 154 6.38 11.56 5.93
C ILE A 154 6.21 11.10 4.49
N ASN A 155 5.76 12.02 3.64
CA ASN A 155 5.83 11.92 2.19
C ASN A 155 6.41 13.20 1.64
N ILE A 156 7.49 13.09 0.88
CA ILE A 156 8.08 14.19 0.14
C ILE A 156 7.89 13.88 -1.34
N ARG A 157 7.20 14.78 -2.06
CA ARG A 157 6.96 14.67 -3.49
C ARG A 157 7.90 15.64 -4.19
N ARG A 158 8.18 15.38 -5.45
CA ARG A 158 8.97 16.29 -6.28
C ARG A 158 8.18 17.59 -6.44
N ARG A 159 8.84 18.74 -6.24
CA ARG A 159 8.22 20.06 -6.36
C ARG A 159 7.43 20.23 -7.67
N ARG A 160 7.99 19.79 -8.80
CA ARG A 160 7.31 19.86 -10.11
C ARG A 160 6.03 19.03 -10.19
N VAL A 161 5.97 17.88 -9.51
CA VAL A 161 4.74 17.07 -9.45
C VAL A 161 3.69 17.80 -8.63
N MET A 162 4.09 18.41 -7.51
CA MET A 162 3.18 19.20 -6.67
C MET A 162 2.62 20.42 -7.42
N GLU A 163 3.48 21.17 -8.10
CA GLU A 163 3.09 22.32 -8.92
C GLU A 163 2.17 21.89 -10.08
N ALA A 164 2.50 20.80 -10.78
CA ALA A 164 1.67 20.26 -11.84
C ALA A 164 0.31 19.79 -11.34
N MET A 165 0.26 19.15 -10.17
CA MET A 165 -0.97 18.68 -9.54
C MET A 165 -1.87 19.85 -9.16
N ALA A 166 -1.30 20.88 -8.53
CA ALA A 166 -2.01 22.12 -8.21
C ALA A 166 -2.58 22.80 -9.47
N ASN A 167 -1.78 22.91 -10.53
CA ASN A 167 -2.20 23.51 -11.80
C ASN A 167 -3.29 22.67 -12.49
N SER A 168 -3.21 21.34 -12.41
CA SER A 168 -4.22 20.44 -12.97
C SER A 168 -5.56 20.58 -12.26
N ILE A 169 -5.56 20.57 -10.91
CA ILE A 169 -6.78 20.78 -10.12
C ILE A 169 -7.39 22.16 -10.40
N GLN A 170 -6.59 23.21 -10.48
CA GLN A 170 -7.09 24.55 -10.84
C GLN A 170 -7.67 24.59 -12.25
N GLY A 171 -7.00 23.95 -13.21
CA GLY A 171 -7.49 23.85 -14.59
C GLY A 171 -8.87 23.19 -14.64
N ILE A 172 -9.06 22.10 -13.91
CA ILE A 172 -10.35 21.41 -13.79
C ILE A 172 -11.39 22.35 -13.15
N ASN A 173 -11.06 23.01 -12.04
CA ASN A 173 -12.00 23.92 -11.37
C ASN A 173 -12.39 25.12 -12.25
N ARG A 174 -11.44 25.70 -13.01
CA ARG A 174 -11.71 26.80 -13.94
C ARG A 174 -12.58 26.35 -15.11
N SER A 175 -12.30 25.17 -15.69
CA SER A 175 -13.13 24.60 -16.75
C SER A 175 -14.56 24.33 -16.25
N LEU A 176 -14.72 23.74 -15.06
CA LEU A 176 -16.03 23.51 -14.45
C LEU A 176 -16.77 24.83 -14.18
N ALA A 177 -16.09 25.84 -13.63
CA ALA A 177 -16.69 27.15 -13.36
C ALA A 177 -17.14 27.86 -14.66
N GLY A 178 -16.28 27.86 -15.70
CA GLY A 178 -16.63 28.41 -17.01
C GLY A 178 -17.84 27.70 -17.62
N ASN A 179 -17.90 26.37 -17.53
CA ASN A 179 -19.06 25.60 -18.00
C ASN A 179 -20.34 25.97 -17.24
N LEU A 180 -20.26 26.12 -15.91
CA LEU A 180 -21.41 26.53 -15.10
C LEU A 180 -21.92 27.93 -15.46
N THR A 181 -21.04 28.87 -15.86
CA THR A 181 -21.47 30.21 -16.30
C THR A 181 -22.26 30.22 -17.60
N VAL A 182 -22.17 29.15 -18.40
CA VAL A 182 -22.97 28.98 -19.63
C VAL A 182 -24.24 28.17 -19.35
N VAL A 183 -24.10 27.08 -18.59
CA VAL A 183 -25.20 26.15 -18.29
C VAL A 183 -26.28 26.77 -17.41
N VAL A 184 -25.87 27.51 -16.37
CA VAL A 184 -26.82 28.06 -15.39
C VAL A 184 -27.79 29.05 -16.06
N PRO A 185 -27.33 30.08 -16.81
CA PRO A 185 -28.25 30.96 -17.54
C PRO A 185 -29.14 30.20 -18.54
N GLY A 186 -28.58 29.27 -19.32
CA GLY A 186 -29.36 28.53 -20.32
C GLY A 186 -30.50 27.68 -19.73
N CYS A 187 -30.30 27.11 -18.54
CA CYS A 187 -31.38 26.40 -17.83
C CYS A 187 -32.35 27.36 -17.12
N LEU A 188 -31.87 28.52 -16.62
CA LEU A 188 -32.70 29.55 -16.02
C LEU A 188 -33.66 30.20 -17.04
N ASP A 189 -33.24 30.31 -18.30
CA ASP A 189 -34.08 30.84 -19.38
C ASP A 189 -35.27 29.93 -19.71
N GLN A 190 -35.22 28.65 -19.34
CA GLN A 190 -36.23 27.63 -19.69
C GLN A 190 -37.05 27.14 -18.50
N PHE A 191 -36.50 27.19 -17.29
CA PHE A 191 -37.11 26.56 -16.11
C PHE A 191 -36.96 27.42 -14.85
N GLU A 192 -37.98 27.37 -13.98
CA GLU A 192 -37.90 28.05 -12.68
C GLU A 192 -36.83 27.43 -11.76
N PRO A 193 -36.03 28.22 -11.02
CA PRO A 193 -34.88 27.73 -10.24
C PRO A 193 -35.23 26.69 -9.17
N THR A 194 -36.47 26.71 -8.67
CA THR A 194 -36.96 25.80 -7.63
C THR A 194 -37.51 24.49 -8.20
N SER A 195 -37.75 24.42 -9.51
CA SER A 195 -38.37 23.28 -10.19
C SER A 195 -37.42 22.07 -10.28
N GLN A 196 -38.01 20.86 -10.33
CA GLN A 196 -37.24 19.66 -10.61
C GLN A 196 -36.65 19.68 -12.02
N ALA A 197 -37.38 20.22 -13.00
CA ALA A 197 -36.92 20.36 -14.38
C ALA A 197 -35.64 21.22 -14.50
N TYR A 198 -35.52 22.30 -13.70
CA TYR A 198 -34.29 23.09 -13.64
C TYR A 198 -33.12 22.25 -13.09
N ARG A 199 -33.33 21.50 -12.01
CA ARG A 199 -32.29 20.62 -11.46
C ARG A 199 -31.86 19.55 -12.46
N ASP A 200 -32.81 18.95 -13.17
CA ASP A 200 -32.57 17.94 -14.18
C ASP A 200 -31.83 18.54 -15.41
N CYS A 201 -32.19 19.75 -15.83
CA CYS A 201 -31.51 20.50 -16.89
C CYS A 201 -30.04 20.77 -16.52
N ILE A 202 -29.78 21.28 -15.31
CA ILE A 202 -28.42 21.52 -14.83
C ILE A 202 -27.65 20.20 -14.78
N ALA A 203 -28.23 19.13 -14.23
CA ALA A 203 -27.57 17.83 -14.13
C ALA A 203 -27.23 17.27 -15.53
N ALA A 204 -28.19 17.25 -16.46
CA ALA A 204 -27.98 16.76 -17.82
C ALA A 204 -26.94 17.61 -18.58
N SER A 205 -27.03 18.94 -18.43
CA SER A 205 -26.13 19.87 -19.10
C SER A 205 -24.71 19.75 -18.55
N VAL A 206 -24.52 19.73 -17.23
CA VAL A 206 -23.20 19.53 -16.59
C VAL A 206 -22.58 18.19 -16.97
N LEU A 207 -23.38 17.12 -17.06
CA LEU A 207 -22.91 15.81 -17.53
C LEU A 207 -22.52 15.83 -19.01
N SER A 208 -23.15 16.71 -19.82
CA SER A 208 -22.84 16.88 -21.23
C SER A 208 -21.67 17.84 -21.52
N VAL A 209 -21.34 18.76 -20.59
CA VAL A 209 -20.32 19.78 -20.87
C VAL A 209 -18.91 19.18 -20.83
N ASP A 210 -18.33 19.14 -22.03
CA ASP A 210 -16.94 18.86 -22.40
C ASP A 210 -16.22 17.83 -21.52
N SER A 211 -16.75 16.61 -21.61
CA SER A 211 -16.07 15.41 -21.14
C SER A 211 -14.66 15.30 -21.74
N VAL A 212 -14.35 15.81 -22.93
CA VAL A 212 -13.03 15.64 -23.55
C VAL A 212 -11.95 16.46 -22.84
N THR A 213 -12.18 17.77 -22.61
CA THR A 213 -11.21 18.60 -21.88
C THR A 213 -11.10 18.17 -20.42
N ILE A 214 -12.21 17.86 -19.75
CA ILE A 214 -12.19 17.40 -18.36
C ILE A 214 -11.52 16.03 -18.25
N ASN A 215 -11.81 15.10 -19.16
CA ASN A 215 -11.20 13.76 -19.15
C ASN A 215 -9.72 13.81 -19.48
N SER A 216 -9.26 14.68 -20.39
CA SER A 216 -7.82 14.84 -20.68
C SER A 216 -7.05 15.41 -19.48
N ARG A 217 -7.64 16.39 -18.77
CA ARG A 217 -7.08 16.93 -17.52
C ARG A 217 -7.11 15.90 -16.40
N ARG A 218 -8.16 15.09 -16.32
CA ARG A 218 -8.26 13.97 -15.38
C ARG A 218 -7.19 12.91 -15.64
N ALA A 219 -7.01 12.48 -16.89
CA ALA A 219 -5.96 11.52 -17.25
C ALA A 219 -4.55 12.02 -16.88
N THR A 220 -4.30 13.32 -17.07
CA THR A 220 -3.06 13.95 -16.62
C THR A 220 -2.94 13.93 -15.10
N TYR A 221 -4.01 14.27 -14.37
CA TYR A 221 -4.04 14.23 -12.91
C TYR A 221 -3.83 12.81 -12.36
N ASP A 222 -4.47 11.81 -12.96
CA ASP A 222 -4.32 10.39 -12.60
C ASP A 222 -2.87 9.93 -12.81
N SER A 223 -2.25 10.35 -13.92
CA SER A 223 -0.83 10.10 -14.20
C SER A 223 0.09 10.74 -13.14
N LEU A 224 -0.28 11.91 -12.60
CA LEU A 224 0.48 12.58 -11.53
C LEU A 224 0.31 11.88 -10.17
N LEU A 225 -0.85 11.25 -9.92
CA LEU A 225 -1.07 10.45 -8.71
C LEU A 225 -0.22 9.18 -8.70
N ALA A 226 0.02 8.58 -9.87
CA ALA A 226 0.85 7.38 -10.02
C ALA A 226 2.34 7.65 -9.75
N VAL A 227 2.80 8.90 -9.81
CA VAL A 227 4.20 9.24 -9.54
C VAL A 227 4.53 9.00 -8.07
N ARG A 228 5.43 8.04 -7.82
CA ARG A 228 5.92 7.72 -6.48
C ARG A 228 6.51 8.96 -5.78
N PRO A 229 6.28 9.13 -4.47
CA PRO A 229 7.01 10.11 -3.67
C PRO A 229 8.53 9.96 -3.87
N LEU A 230 9.26 11.06 -3.74
CA LEU A 230 10.73 11.01 -3.74
C LEU A 230 11.24 10.30 -2.49
N PHE A 231 10.59 10.57 -1.36
CA PHE A 231 10.93 9.99 -0.07
C PHE A 231 9.65 9.74 0.72
N SER A 232 9.58 8.59 1.40
CA SER A 232 8.48 8.26 2.31
C SER A 232 9.00 7.58 3.58
N VAL A 233 8.30 7.81 4.70
CA VAL A 233 8.57 7.16 5.98
C VAL A 233 7.28 6.59 6.55
N ASP A 234 7.31 5.31 6.84
CA ASP A 234 6.26 4.56 7.50
C ASP A 234 6.70 4.18 8.91
N ILE A 235 5.77 4.26 9.85
CA ILE A 235 5.93 3.77 11.23
C ILE A 235 4.81 2.78 11.49
N ALA A 236 5.15 1.69 12.17
CA ALA A 236 4.19 0.72 12.66
C ALA A 236 4.49 0.34 14.11
N LEU A 237 3.44 0.14 14.87
CA LEU A 237 3.46 -0.42 16.22
C LEU A 237 2.45 -1.55 16.29
N ALA A 238 2.82 -2.65 16.92
CA ALA A 238 1.94 -3.80 17.04
C ALA A 238 2.18 -4.51 18.37
N THR A 239 1.13 -5.11 18.90
CA THR A 239 1.19 -5.96 20.09
C THR A 239 0.23 -7.13 19.94
N SER A 240 0.53 -8.24 20.62
CA SER A 240 -0.27 -9.45 20.59
C SER A 240 -0.32 -10.13 21.95
N MET A 241 -1.45 -10.76 22.22
CA MET A 241 -1.74 -11.52 23.42
C MET A 241 -2.10 -12.95 23.03
N GLY A 242 -1.58 -13.93 23.77
CA GLY A 242 -2.03 -15.31 23.71
C GLY A 242 -3.11 -15.55 24.76
N PHE A 243 -4.06 -16.42 24.46
CA PHE A 243 -5.15 -16.85 25.35
C PHE A 243 -5.20 -18.38 25.39
N ALA A 244 -4.81 -18.97 26.51
CA ALA A 244 -4.86 -20.42 26.68
C ALA A 244 -6.30 -20.90 26.79
N ASN A 245 -6.59 -22.03 26.14
CA ASN A 245 -7.90 -22.68 26.09
C ASN A 245 -9.04 -21.75 25.64
N ASN A 246 -8.73 -20.70 24.87
CA ASN A 246 -9.68 -19.66 24.47
C ASN A 246 -10.40 -19.04 25.68
N ASN A 247 -9.66 -18.73 26.76
CA ASN A 247 -10.18 -18.08 27.95
C ASN A 247 -9.57 -16.67 28.09
N PHE A 248 -10.42 -15.63 28.19
CA PHE A 248 -9.96 -14.26 28.38
C PHE A 248 -9.23 -14.02 29.70
N ASN A 249 -9.47 -14.85 30.71
CA ASN A 249 -8.81 -14.75 32.03
C ASN A 249 -7.42 -15.38 32.06
N ASP A 250 -7.08 -16.23 31.09
CA ASP A 250 -5.79 -16.91 30.98
C ASP A 250 -5.03 -16.35 29.78
N ASN A 251 -4.54 -15.12 29.96
CA ASN A 251 -3.90 -14.35 28.91
C ASN A 251 -2.48 -13.93 29.27
N HIS A 252 -1.64 -13.86 28.24
CA HIS A 252 -0.27 -13.40 28.36
C HIS A 252 0.11 -12.54 27.16
N LEU A 253 0.90 -11.50 27.39
CA LEU A 253 1.55 -10.76 26.32
C LEU A 253 2.45 -11.73 25.56
N TYR A 254 2.36 -11.76 24.23
CA TYR A 254 3.09 -12.71 23.41
C TYR A 254 4.18 -12.03 22.60
N ARG A 255 3.83 -11.05 21.78
CA ARG A 255 4.81 -10.27 21.01
C ARG A 255 4.41 -8.82 20.92
N THR A 256 5.38 -7.94 21.08
CA THR A 256 5.23 -6.50 20.87
C THR A 256 6.36 -6.00 20.01
N GLY A 257 6.09 -5.05 19.12
CA GLY A 257 7.13 -4.48 18.30
C GLY A 257 6.78 -3.14 17.70
N GLY A 258 7.82 -2.44 17.33
CA GLY A 258 7.75 -1.21 16.57
C GLY A 258 8.77 -1.23 15.45
N TRP A 259 8.42 -0.66 14.30
CA TRP A 259 9.36 -0.49 13.21
C TRP A 259 9.11 0.77 12.42
N ILE A 260 10.21 1.24 11.84
CA ILE A 260 10.28 2.39 10.95
C ILE A 260 10.84 1.89 9.64
N THR A 261 10.22 2.28 8.55
CA THR A 261 10.69 2.00 7.20
C THR A 261 10.77 3.30 6.43
N ALA A 262 11.93 3.57 5.83
CA ALA A 262 12.12 4.71 4.94
C ALA A 262 12.32 4.20 3.51
N CYS A 263 11.78 4.91 2.53
CA CYS A 263 11.97 4.61 1.12
C CYS A 263 12.38 5.88 0.37
N PHE A 264 13.43 5.77 -0.43
CA PHE A 264 13.81 6.77 -1.43
C PHE A 264 13.60 6.15 -2.82
N SER A 265 12.84 6.83 -3.68
CA SER A 265 12.54 6.36 -5.04
C SER A 265 13.00 7.37 -6.06
N LYS A 266 13.89 6.96 -6.98
CA LYS A 266 14.43 7.80 -8.05
C LYS A 266 14.13 7.21 -9.43
N PRO A 267 13.44 7.93 -10.35
CA PRO A 267 13.30 7.49 -11.73
C PRO A 267 14.66 7.53 -12.43
N LEU A 268 14.90 6.56 -13.31
CA LEU A 268 16.14 6.40 -14.07
C LEU A 268 15.98 6.75 -15.56
N ASP A 269 14.74 6.93 -16.02
CA ASP A 269 14.44 7.33 -17.40
C ASP A 269 15.11 8.65 -17.78
N LYS A 270 15.60 8.74 -19.03
CA LYS A 270 16.22 9.96 -19.56
C LYS A 270 15.23 11.12 -19.46
N ASN A 271 15.73 12.29 -19.08
CA ASN A 271 14.95 13.52 -18.92
C ASN A 271 13.82 13.44 -17.89
N SER A 272 13.69 12.36 -17.10
CA SER A 272 12.67 12.28 -16.02
C SER A 272 12.86 13.36 -14.95
N GLU A 273 14.09 13.81 -14.73
CA GLU A 273 14.41 14.95 -13.87
C GLU A 273 14.18 16.31 -14.54
N GLN A 274 13.90 16.36 -15.85
CA GLN A 274 13.84 17.61 -16.65
C GLN A 274 12.44 17.86 -17.23
N SER A 275 11.69 16.81 -17.56
CA SER A 275 10.34 16.89 -18.12
C SER A 275 9.31 16.19 -17.23
N LEU A 276 8.21 16.88 -16.96
CA LEU A 276 7.04 16.29 -16.28
C LEU A 276 6.46 15.12 -17.09
N SER A 277 6.51 15.20 -18.43
CA SER A 277 5.97 14.14 -19.29
C SER A 277 6.80 12.88 -19.28
N ALA A 278 8.12 13.01 -19.10
CA ALA A 278 9.00 11.86 -18.90
C ALA A 278 8.81 11.25 -17.50
N LEU A 279 8.49 12.07 -16.49
CA LEU A 279 8.35 11.62 -15.11
C LEU A 279 7.12 10.73 -14.87
N TYR A 280 5.96 11.06 -15.45
CA TYR A 280 4.77 10.21 -15.28
C TYR A 280 4.80 8.95 -16.17
N LYS A 281 5.63 8.95 -17.22
CA LYS A 281 5.87 7.77 -18.08
C LYS A 281 7.08 6.95 -17.64
N ALA A 282 7.73 7.32 -16.53
CA ALA A 282 8.92 6.63 -16.08
C ALA A 282 8.60 5.16 -15.79
N LYS A 283 9.39 4.26 -16.38
CA LYS A 283 9.26 2.80 -16.21
C LYS A 283 10.46 2.20 -15.50
N HIS A 284 11.50 3.00 -15.29
CA HIS A 284 12.75 2.59 -14.67
C HIS A 284 12.93 3.33 -13.36
N TYR A 285 13.09 2.59 -12.26
CA TYR A 285 13.27 3.17 -10.93
C TYR A 285 14.41 2.51 -10.18
N LEU A 286 15.11 3.33 -9.41
CA LEU A 286 15.96 2.93 -8.30
C LEU A 286 15.19 3.19 -7.00
N ASN A 287 14.97 2.14 -6.21
CA ASN A 287 14.40 2.26 -4.87
C ASN A 287 15.43 1.83 -3.83
N LEU A 288 15.56 2.64 -2.78
CA LEU A 288 16.39 2.36 -1.62
C LEU A 288 15.51 2.38 -0.38
N TYR A 289 15.48 1.25 0.32
CA TYR A 289 14.72 1.08 1.55
C TYR A 289 15.66 0.97 2.74
N GLY A 290 15.28 1.61 3.85
CA GLY A 290 15.89 1.42 5.16
C GLY A 290 14.88 0.87 6.16
N LEU A 291 15.31 -0.05 7.01
CA LEU A 291 14.50 -0.70 8.03
C LEU A 291 15.18 -0.59 9.39
N PHE A 292 14.41 -0.16 10.39
CA PHE A 292 14.74 -0.33 11.80
C PHE A 292 13.53 -0.95 12.51
N ARG A 293 13.75 -2.02 13.27
CA ARG A 293 12.68 -2.73 13.99
C ARG A 293 13.15 -3.19 15.35
N VAL A 294 12.29 -3.08 16.35
CA VAL A 294 12.46 -3.68 17.68
C VAL A 294 11.29 -4.61 17.92
N LEU A 295 11.57 -5.84 18.33
CA LEU A 295 10.60 -6.87 18.65
C LEU A 295 10.92 -7.45 20.02
N SER A 296 9.93 -7.55 20.89
CA SER A 296 9.99 -8.29 22.14
C SER A 296 9.03 -9.46 22.03
N GLU A 297 9.53 -10.66 22.25
CA GLU A 297 8.75 -11.90 22.14
C GLU A 297 8.88 -12.69 23.44
N GLU A 298 7.74 -13.18 23.94
CA GLU A 298 7.67 -14.08 25.08
C GLU A 298 7.65 -15.52 24.57
N ASN A 299 8.72 -16.26 24.84
CA ASN A 299 8.84 -17.67 24.50
C ASN A 299 8.30 -18.52 25.65
N THR A 300 7.42 -19.46 25.34
CA THR A 300 6.85 -20.42 26.28
C THR A 300 6.61 -21.77 25.60
N THR A 301 6.66 -22.85 26.37
CA THR A 301 6.31 -24.22 25.92
C THR A 301 5.09 -24.79 26.65
N ASP A 302 4.76 -24.23 27.81
CA ASP A 302 3.71 -24.71 28.71
C ASP A 302 2.63 -23.66 29.01
N PHE A 303 2.79 -22.45 28.48
CA PHE A 303 1.95 -21.28 28.76
C PHE A 303 1.90 -20.91 30.26
N LYS A 304 2.92 -21.30 31.03
CA LYS A 304 3.07 -20.98 32.47
C LYS A 304 4.41 -20.30 32.74
N SER A 305 5.45 -20.74 32.05
CA SER A 305 6.79 -20.16 32.09
C SER A 305 7.03 -19.35 30.82
N PHE A 306 7.46 -18.11 30.99
CA PHE A 306 7.71 -17.18 29.88
C PHE A 306 9.12 -16.62 30.00
N THR A 307 9.80 -16.56 28.86
CA THR A 307 11.13 -15.97 28.74
C THR A 307 11.10 -14.90 27.67
N THR A 308 11.46 -13.67 28.05
CA THR A 308 11.48 -12.54 27.13
C THR A 308 12.73 -12.56 26.28
N GLN A 309 12.56 -12.46 24.98
CA GLN A 309 13.62 -12.22 24.01
C GLN A 309 13.37 -10.92 23.26
N THR A 310 14.34 -10.01 23.32
CA THR A 310 14.31 -8.76 22.55
C THR A 310 15.25 -8.84 21.35
N ASN A 311 14.69 -8.59 20.17
CA ASN A 311 15.37 -8.57 18.88
C ASN A 311 15.39 -7.13 18.33
N ILE A 312 16.56 -6.67 17.90
CA ILE A 312 16.72 -5.38 17.22
C ILE A 312 17.22 -5.66 15.80
N ASP A 313 16.43 -5.25 14.81
CA ASP A 313 16.76 -5.43 13.41
C ASP A 313 17.14 -4.10 12.76
N PHE A 314 18.23 -4.11 12.00
CA PHE A 314 18.65 -3.02 11.13
C PHE A 314 18.98 -3.58 9.75
N GLY A 315 18.47 -2.94 8.71
CA GLY A 315 18.67 -3.43 7.36
C GLY A 315 18.25 -2.46 6.28
N GLY A 316 18.39 -2.91 5.06
CA GLY A 316 17.98 -2.17 3.89
C GLY A 316 17.83 -3.03 2.66
N ARG A 317 17.18 -2.46 1.65
CA ARG A 317 16.97 -3.09 0.35
C ARG A 317 17.30 -2.12 -0.76
N LEU A 318 18.06 -2.58 -1.73
CA LEU A 318 18.29 -1.91 -2.99
C LEU A 318 17.46 -2.60 -4.06
N GLU A 319 16.72 -1.83 -4.85
CA GLU A 319 15.88 -2.37 -5.91
C GLU A 319 16.01 -1.54 -7.19
N PHE A 320 16.14 -2.26 -8.30
CA PHE A 320 16.09 -1.75 -9.66
C PHE A 320 14.85 -2.30 -10.35
N GLU A 321 13.93 -1.42 -10.68
CA GLU A 321 12.75 -1.72 -11.50
C GLU A 321 13.06 -1.27 -12.93
N LEU A 322 12.94 -2.19 -13.88
CA LEU A 322 13.35 -2.03 -15.27
C LEU A 322 12.25 -2.55 -16.20
N ASN A 323 11.14 -1.80 -16.34
CA ASN A 323 9.98 -2.06 -17.21
C ASN A 323 9.33 -3.47 -17.07
N SER A 324 10.03 -4.53 -17.48
CA SER A 324 9.60 -5.93 -17.42
C SER A 324 10.39 -6.78 -16.41
N VAL A 325 11.45 -6.25 -15.80
CA VAL A 325 12.25 -6.95 -14.79
C VAL A 325 12.36 -6.07 -13.54
N ALA A 326 12.21 -6.63 -12.35
CA ALA A 326 12.64 -5.99 -11.11
C ALA A 326 13.67 -6.87 -10.41
N ILE A 327 14.78 -6.29 -9.99
CA ILE A 327 15.85 -6.97 -9.25
C ILE A 327 16.03 -6.25 -7.93
N SER A 328 16.04 -6.99 -6.84
CA SER A 328 16.29 -6.43 -5.52
C SER A 328 17.24 -7.29 -4.70
N PHE A 329 17.97 -6.62 -3.82
CA PHE A 329 18.81 -7.25 -2.81
C PHE A 329 18.51 -6.61 -1.46
N GLU A 330 18.18 -7.43 -0.46
CA GLU A 330 17.88 -7.03 0.91
C GLU A 330 18.89 -7.67 1.87
N THR A 331 19.36 -6.87 2.83
CA THR A 331 20.15 -7.34 3.96
C THR A 331 19.54 -6.85 5.27
N VAL A 332 19.39 -7.74 6.25
CA VAL A 332 18.86 -7.42 7.58
C VAL A 332 19.72 -8.10 8.62
N TYR A 333 20.36 -7.30 9.47
CA TYR A 333 21.03 -7.75 10.67
C TYR A 333 20.04 -7.76 11.84
N ARG A 334 20.01 -8.86 12.59
CA ARG A 334 19.24 -9.02 13.82
C ARG A 334 20.20 -9.23 14.99
N ALA A 335 20.19 -8.30 15.93
CA ALA A 335 20.83 -8.44 17.23
C ALA A 335 19.83 -8.98 18.25
N VAL A 336 20.23 -10.00 19.00
CA VAL A 336 19.42 -10.56 20.10
C VAL A 336 19.99 -10.04 21.42
N ALA A 337 19.20 -9.28 22.18
CA ALA A 337 19.67 -8.53 23.35
C ALA A 337 20.26 -9.41 24.44
N ASN A 338 19.63 -10.56 24.69
CA ASN A 338 19.99 -11.49 25.77
C ASN A 338 20.97 -12.59 25.33
N ASP A 339 21.27 -12.69 24.03
CA ASP A 339 22.19 -13.68 23.49
C ASP A 339 22.85 -13.16 22.21
N LYS A 340 23.98 -12.47 22.37
CA LYS A 340 24.72 -11.92 21.23
C LYS A 340 25.18 -13.00 20.25
N SER A 341 25.41 -14.23 20.71
CA SER A 341 25.84 -15.35 19.86
C SER A 341 24.75 -15.82 18.89
N SER A 342 23.48 -15.54 19.21
CA SER A 342 22.32 -15.81 18.37
C SER A 342 22.01 -14.71 17.33
N SER A 343 22.87 -13.69 17.18
CA SER A 343 22.69 -12.65 16.17
C SER A 343 22.80 -13.22 14.75
N THR A 344 21.97 -12.73 13.83
CA THR A 344 21.90 -13.26 12.45
C THR A 344 21.97 -12.15 11.41
N VAL A 345 22.44 -12.50 10.21
CA VAL A 345 22.39 -11.63 9.03
C VAL A 345 21.59 -12.32 7.94
N ARG A 346 20.37 -11.87 7.66
CA ARG A 346 19.58 -12.36 6.53
C ARG A 346 19.95 -11.61 5.27
N ASN A 347 20.19 -12.33 4.18
CA ASN A 347 20.43 -11.76 2.87
C ASN A 347 19.48 -12.39 1.84
N VAL A 348 18.83 -11.59 1.03
CA VAL A 348 17.81 -12.05 0.08
C VAL A 348 17.97 -11.30 -1.25
N ALA A 349 18.14 -12.04 -2.32
CA ALA A 349 18.02 -11.55 -3.69
C ALA A 349 16.66 -11.97 -4.26
N ILE A 350 15.96 -11.05 -4.91
CA ILE A 350 14.67 -11.31 -5.56
C ILE A 350 14.75 -10.79 -6.98
N VAL A 351 14.38 -11.63 -7.94
CA VAL A 351 14.20 -11.27 -9.35
C VAL A 351 12.75 -11.52 -9.72
N GLN A 352 12.07 -10.49 -10.20
CA GLN A 352 10.71 -10.58 -10.71
C GLN A 352 10.72 -10.26 -12.20
N TYR A 353 10.09 -11.11 -13.00
CA TYR A 353 9.94 -10.91 -14.43
C TYR A 353 8.47 -10.90 -14.81
N LYS A 354 8.06 -9.85 -15.50
CA LYS A 354 6.72 -9.68 -16.05
C LYS A 354 6.63 -10.43 -17.39
N LEU A 355 5.98 -11.59 -17.36
CA LEU A 355 5.72 -12.41 -18.56
C LEU A 355 4.59 -11.81 -19.42
N SER A 356 3.58 -11.23 -18.76
CA SER A 356 2.50 -10.45 -19.38
C SER A 356 1.91 -9.46 -18.36
N ASP A 357 0.94 -8.65 -18.73
CA ASP A 357 0.28 -7.70 -17.80
C ASP A 357 -0.29 -8.35 -16.55
N ASN A 358 -0.63 -9.64 -16.62
CA ASN A 358 -1.28 -10.37 -15.56
C ASN A 358 -0.45 -11.55 -15.03
N LEU A 359 0.76 -11.78 -15.55
CA LEU A 359 1.56 -12.97 -15.22
C LEU A 359 2.99 -12.58 -14.88
N PHE A 360 3.43 -12.96 -13.70
CA PHE A 360 4.74 -12.60 -13.17
C PHE A 360 5.44 -13.85 -12.63
N LEU A 361 6.71 -14.00 -13.00
CA LEU A 361 7.59 -15.02 -12.47
C LEU A 361 8.50 -14.38 -11.41
N THR A 362 8.59 -14.98 -10.23
CA THR A 362 9.43 -14.49 -9.14
C THR A 362 10.42 -15.56 -8.73
N GLY A 363 11.71 -15.29 -8.88
CA GLY A 363 12.78 -16.06 -8.28
C GLY A 363 13.28 -15.37 -7.02
N THR A 364 13.38 -16.11 -5.92
CA THR A 364 13.94 -15.63 -4.65
C THR A 364 15.06 -16.54 -4.21
N PHE A 365 16.20 -15.97 -3.85
CA PHE A 365 17.36 -16.69 -3.34
C PHE A 365 17.84 -16.00 -2.08
N GLY A 366 18.06 -16.72 -0.99
CA GLY A 366 18.59 -16.08 0.20
C GLY A 366 19.03 -17.03 1.28
N LYS A 367 19.68 -16.47 2.29
CA LYS A 367 20.26 -17.19 3.42
C LYS A 367 19.64 -16.74 4.74
N ASN A 368 19.61 -17.65 5.71
CA ASN A 368 19.17 -17.43 7.10
C ASN A 368 17.66 -17.18 7.22
N PHE A 369 16.87 -18.19 6.86
CA PHE A 369 15.41 -18.25 6.96
C PHE A 369 14.97 -19.32 7.97
N GLY A 370 14.58 -18.93 9.19
CA GLY A 370 14.24 -19.89 10.25
C GLY A 370 15.49 -20.32 11.01
N ASP A 371 16.33 -21.16 10.39
CA ASP A 371 17.58 -21.64 10.98
C ASP A 371 18.81 -20.82 10.54
N GLN A 372 19.85 -20.80 11.37
CA GLN A 372 21.12 -20.18 11.02
C GLN A 372 21.87 -20.96 9.94
N ASN A 373 22.48 -20.24 9.00
CA ASN A 373 23.30 -20.72 7.87
C ASN A 373 22.57 -21.58 6.82
N ASN A 374 21.24 -21.56 6.78
CA ASN A 374 20.53 -22.22 5.70
C ASN A 374 20.49 -21.38 4.41
N LEU A 375 20.32 -22.05 3.28
CA LEU A 375 20.10 -21.44 1.97
C LEU A 375 18.72 -21.86 1.49
N VAL A 376 17.93 -20.90 1.02
CA VAL A 376 16.61 -21.13 0.49
C VAL A 376 16.51 -20.54 -0.91
N SER A 377 15.82 -21.26 -1.79
CA SER A 377 15.52 -20.81 -3.16
C SER A 377 14.06 -21.12 -3.46
N PHE A 378 13.36 -20.13 -3.99
CA PHE A 378 11.96 -20.25 -4.38
C PHE A 378 11.78 -19.78 -5.81
N LEU A 379 10.90 -20.46 -6.54
CA LEU A 379 10.36 -20.00 -7.81
C LEU A 379 8.85 -19.94 -7.68
N GLY A 380 8.28 -18.75 -7.82
CA GLY A 380 6.86 -18.48 -7.71
C GLY A 380 6.31 -17.94 -9.02
N LEU A 381 5.04 -18.26 -9.30
CA LEU A 381 4.28 -17.70 -10.41
C LEU A 381 3.07 -16.97 -9.83
N ASN A 382 2.94 -15.69 -10.15
CA ASN A 382 1.78 -14.88 -9.76
C ASN A 382 0.93 -14.60 -11.00
N TRP A 383 -0.32 -15.06 -10.98
CA TRP A 383 -1.27 -14.85 -12.08
C TRP A 383 -2.52 -14.11 -11.59
N GLY A 384 -2.72 -12.89 -12.11
CA GLY A 384 -3.92 -12.09 -11.90
C GLY A 384 -5.03 -12.42 -12.89
N PHE A 385 -6.13 -13.01 -12.42
CA PHE A 385 -7.35 -13.19 -13.20
C PHE A 385 -8.27 -11.97 -13.07
N GLY A 386 -7.85 -10.83 -13.62
CA GLY A 386 -8.63 -9.60 -13.59
C GLY A 386 -8.21 -8.64 -14.69
N LYS A 387 -9.19 -7.96 -15.31
CA LYS A 387 -8.97 -6.86 -16.28
C LYS A 387 -9.23 -5.48 -15.66
N THR A 388 -9.59 -5.43 -14.38
CA THR A 388 -10.04 -4.21 -13.73
C THR A 388 -8.86 -3.58 -12.99
N ALA A 389 -8.44 -2.39 -13.42
CA ALA A 389 -7.52 -1.57 -12.64
C ALA A 389 -8.08 -1.37 -11.22
N LEU A 390 -7.23 -1.55 -10.20
CA LEU A 390 -7.61 -1.54 -8.78
C LEU A 390 -8.20 -0.21 -8.26
N PHE A 391 -8.33 0.81 -9.10
CA PHE A 391 -9.09 2.03 -8.79
C PHE A 391 -9.85 2.53 -10.03
N LYS A 392 -10.98 1.88 -10.34
CA LYS A 392 -12.01 2.45 -11.23
C LYS A 392 -13.36 2.47 -10.51
N GLN A 393 -13.40 3.12 -9.34
CA GLN A 393 -14.66 3.52 -8.72
C GLN A 393 -14.57 4.97 -8.25
N VAL A 394 -14.89 5.86 -9.17
CA VAL A 394 -15.62 7.08 -8.83
C VAL A 394 -16.64 7.31 -9.97
N SER A 395 -17.68 6.48 -9.98
CA SER A 395 -18.92 6.81 -10.67
C SER A 395 -19.77 7.56 -9.66
N TYR A 396 -19.71 8.90 -9.67
CA TYR A 396 -20.74 9.68 -9.00
C TYR A 396 -21.98 9.63 -9.89
N LYS A 397 -23.04 8.99 -9.37
CA LYS A 397 -24.41 9.34 -9.77
C LYS A 397 -24.80 10.62 -9.05
#